data_AF-A0A8I0CA71-F1
#
_entry.id   AF-A0A8I0CA71-F1
#
_cell.length_a   1.000
_cell.length_b   1.000
_cell.length_c   1.000
_cell.angle_alpha   90.00
_cell.angle_beta   90.00
_cell.angle_gamma   90.00
#
_symmetry.space_group_name_H-M   'P 1'
#
loop_
_entity.id
_entity.type
_entity.pdbx_description
1 polymer ?
#
loop_
_entity_poly.entity_id
_entity_poly.type
_entity_poly.pdbx_seq_one_letter_code
_entity_poly.pdbx_strand_id
1 'polypeptide(L)'
;MLNKMWSLTSAVILALLMVWVWAYPKFWAGYEVHPVFGWSELLSGFSAMDPYVRWAAGAVTLASIVMLFIARTRMLGALLAAALSVFYLALHSTPWLGLAIPSHEALVNGLAAGLSAEQIRAMSRGEDLHLVMTLVNGLMAAVVIAAEYALRHEAREAKQPRTTLVFG
;
A
#
# COMPACT_ATOMS: atom_id res chain seq x y z
N MET A 1 17.39 5.09 -22.07
CA MET A 1 16.29 6.08 -21.86
C MET A 1 14.99 5.39 -21.45
N LEU A 2 14.62 4.29 -22.13
CA LEU A 2 13.42 3.49 -21.84
C LEU A 2 13.28 3.08 -20.36
N ASN A 3 14.34 2.56 -19.73
CA ASN A 3 14.29 2.14 -18.32
C ASN A 3 14.08 3.28 -17.33
N LYS A 4 14.61 4.47 -17.62
CA LYS A 4 14.41 5.68 -16.79
C LYS A 4 12.94 6.12 -16.86
N MET A 5 12.36 6.05 -18.04
CA MET A 5 10.94 6.37 -18.26
C MET A 5 10.05 5.36 -17.55
N TRP A 6 10.31 4.06 -17.69
CA TRP A 6 9.55 3.02 -16.98
C TRP A 6 9.63 3.14 -15.46
N SER A 7 10.82 3.39 -14.91
CA SER A 7 10.99 3.61 -13.47
C SER A 7 10.17 4.80 -12.96
N LEU A 8 10.20 5.93 -13.67
CA LEU A 8 9.42 7.10 -13.28
C LEU A 8 7.91 6.87 -13.44
N THR A 9 7.47 6.37 -14.60
CA THR A 9 6.04 6.14 -14.87
C THR A 9 5.43 5.16 -13.88
N SER A 10 6.12 4.04 -13.61
CA SER A 10 5.67 3.05 -12.62
C SER A 10 5.60 3.65 -11.21
N ALA A 11 6.59 4.46 -10.81
CA ALA A 11 6.58 5.14 -9.53
C ALA A 11 5.44 6.15 -9.39
N VAL A 12 5.12 6.91 -10.45
CA VAL A 12 3.98 7.82 -10.49
C VAL A 12 2.66 7.06 -10.34
N ILE A 13 2.49 5.97 -11.08
CA ILE A 13 1.28 5.13 -10.99
C ILE A 13 1.11 4.59 -9.57
N LEU A 14 2.17 4.03 -8.98
CA LEU A 14 2.14 3.53 -7.61
C LEU A 14 1.79 4.64 -6.62
N ALA A 15 2.43 5.82 -6.73
CA ALA A 15 2.15 6.94 -5.84
C ALA A 15 0.68 7.38 -5.92
N LEU A 16 0.10 7.47 -7.13
CA LEU A 16 -1.30 7.82 -7.32
C LEU A 16 -2.25 6.78 -6.72
N LEU A 17 -1.96 5.49 -6.91
CA LEU A 17 -2.74 4.41 -6.30
C LEU A 17 -2.66 4.45 -4.76
N MET A 18 -1.48 4.73 -4.21
CA MET A 18 -1.31 4.90 -2.77
C MET A 18 -2.11 6.11 -2.26
N VAL A 19 -2.06 7.25 -2.94
CA VAL A 19 -2.87 8.45 -2.61
C VAL A 19 -4.36 8.11 -2.64
N TRP A 20 -4.83 7.39 -3.66
CA TRP A 20 -6.22 6.98 -3.79
C TRP A 20 -6.68 6.07 -2.63
N VAL A 21 -5.86 5.09 -2.24
CA VAL A 21 -6.22 4.17 -1.16
C VAL A 21 -6.14 4.83 0.21
N TRP A 22 -5.22 5.78 0.40
CA TRP A 22 -4.85 6.27 1.74
C TRP A 22 -5.25 7.71 2.01
N ALA A 23 -4.89 8.61 1.12
CA ALA A 23 -5.09 10.03 1.34
C ALA A 23 -6.56 10.39 1.09
N TYR A 24 -7.17 9.80 0.06
CA TYR A 24 -8.57 10.08 -0.29
C TYR A 24 -9.54 9.80 0.86
N PRO A 25 -9.58 8.61 1.51
CA PRO A 25 -10.53 8.36 2.58
C PRO A 25 -10.43 9.35 3.74
N LYS A 26 -9.19 9.70 4.15
CA LYS A 26 -8.98 10.60 5.29
C LYS A 26 -9.19 12.07 4.95
N PHE A 27 -8.59 12.55 3.87
CA PHE A 27 -8.46 13.99 3.60
C PHE A 27 -9.50 14.54 2.62
N TRP A 28 -10.12 13.68 1.80
CA TRP A 28 -11.16 14.09 0.84
C TRP A 28 -12.54 13.56 1.20
N ALA A 29 -12.65 12.27 1.55
CA ALA A 29 -13.93 11.67 1.91
C ALA A 29 -14.33 11.94 3.38
N GLY A 30 -13.41 12.47 4.20
CA GLY A 30 -13.69 12.88 5.58
C GLY A 30 -13.96 11.72 6.53
N TYR A 31 -13.46 10.50 6.25
CA TYR A 31 -13.75 9.33 7.06
C TYR A 31 -13.10 9.44 8.45
N GLU A 32 -13.94 9.63 9.46
CA GLU A 32 -13.52 9.60 10.87
C GLU A 32 -13.02 8.21 11.25
N VAL A 33 -13.80 7.17 10.92
CA VAL A 33 -13.43 5.76 11.08
C VAL A 33 -12.90 5.21 9.76
N HIS A 34 -11.70 4.63 9.77
CA HIS A 34 -11.17 3.97 8.57
C HIS A 34 -11.79 2.57 8.41
N PRO A 35 -12.31 2.19 7.22
CA PRO A 35 -12.92 0.88 7.03
C PRO A 35 -12.05 -0.29 7.49
N VAL A 36 -10.78 -0.33 7.07
CA VAL A 36 -9.84 -1.40 7.47
C VAL A 36 -9.57 -1.41 8.98
N PHE A 37 -9.25 -0.25 9.58
CA PHE A 37 -8.77 -0.21 10.96
C PHE A 37 -9.91 -0.22 11.98
N GLY A 38 -11.00 0.51 11.73
CA GLY A 38 -12.19 0.46 12.58
C GLY A 38 -12.87 -0.89 12.55
N TRP A 39 -12.93 -1.55 11.39
CA TRP A 39 -13.41 -2.93 11.32
C TRP A 39 -12.49 -3.90 12.06
N SER A 40 -11.17 -3.71 11.91
CA SER A 40 -10.21 -4.55 12.61
C SER A 40 -10.24 -4.37 14.11
N GLU A 41 -10.43 -3.15 14.59
CA GLU A 41 -10.63 -2.82 16.00
C GLU A 41 -11.84 -3.55 16.56
N LEU A 42 -12.98 -3.50 15.86
CA LEU A 42 -14.21 -4.16 16.29
C LEU A 42 -14.04 -5.68 16.39
N LEU A 43 -13.36 -6.31 15.42
CA LEU A 43 -13.16 -7.76 15.39
C LEU A 43 -12.10 -8.25 16.40
N SER A 44 -11.04 -7.47 16.60
CA SER A 44 -9.91 -7.86 17.47
C SER A 44 -10.11 -7.43 18.92
N GLY A 45 -10.95 -6.43 19.18
CA GLY A 45 -11.03 -5.74 20.47
C GLY A 45 -9.79 -4.89 20.79
N PHE A 46 -8.85 -4.75 19.86
CA PHE A 46 -7.61 -3.99 20.09
C PHE A 46 -7.82 -2.51 19.75
N SER A 47 -8.12 -1.71 20.76
CA SER A 47 -8.47 -0.28 20.68
C SER A 47 -7.38 0.67 20.15
N ALA A 48 -6.25 0.13 19.67
CA ALA A 48 -5.20 0.94 19.07
C ALA A 48 -5.15 0.83 17.55
N MET A 49 -6.03 0.04 16.92
CA MET A 49 -6.09 -0.05 15.46
C MET A 49 -6.48 1.29 14.83
N ASP A 50 -7.54 1.94 15.30
CA ASP A 50 -7.94 3.29 14.90
C ASP A 50 -8.00 4.19 16.17
N PRO A 51 -7.05 5.12 16.37
CA PRO A 51 -6.30 5.79 15.30
C PRO A 51 -4.85 5.32 15.12
N TYR A 52 -4.20 4.70 16.10
CA TYR A 52 -2.73 4.65 16.13
C TYR A 52 -2.09 3.83 14.99
N VAL A 53 -2.54 2.61 14.74
CA VAL A 53 -1.99 1.79 13.64
C VAL A 53 -2.32 2.44 12.29
N ARG A 54 -3.50 3.04 12.14
CA ARG A 54 -3.86 3.85 10.97
C ARG A 54 -2.87 5.00 10.72
N TRP A 55 -2.51 5.77 11.75
CA TRP A 55 -1.54 6.86 11.60
C TRP A 55 -0.14 6.36 11.27
N ALA A 56 0.29 5.26 11.90
CA ALA A 56 1.60 4.67 11.59
C ALA A 56 1.68 4.23 10.12
N ALA A 57 0.67 3.52 9.62
CA ALA A 57 0.62 3.10 8.23
C ALA A 57 0.44 4.29 7.26
N GLY A 58 -0.30 5.32 7.65
CA GLY A 58 -0.39 6.59 6.91
C GLY A 58 0.95 7.31 6.79
N ALA A 59 1.75 7.33 7.86
CA ALA A 59 3.09 7.92 7.87
C ALA A 59 4.07 7.15 6.97
N VAL A 60 4.03 5.81 7.00
CA VAL A 60 4.84 4.97 6.09
C VAL A 60 4.40 5.18 4.64
N THR A 61 3.09 5.29 4.38
CA THR A 61 2.56 5.60 3.04
C THR A 61 3.07 6.95 2.53
N LEU A 62 3.02 7.99 3.35
CA LEU A 62 3.52 9.32 2.99
C LEU A 62 5.03 9.29 2.70
N ALA A 63 5.81 8.65 3.57
CA ALA A 63 7.25 8.51 3.38
C ALA A 63 7.57 7.76 2.07
N SER A 64 6.86 6.67 1.79
CA SER A 64 6.96 5.90 0.56
C SER A 64 6.69 6.77 -0.69
N ILE A 65 5.58 7.51 -0.69
CA ILE A 65 5.21 8.41 -1.80
C ILE A 65 6.31 9.44 -2.06
N VAL A 66 6.80 10.12 -1.02
CA VAL A 66 7.90 11.11 -1.16
C VAL A 66 9.15 10.44 -1.74
N MET A 67 9.50 9.25 -1.23
CA MET A 67 10.68 8.52 -1.70
C MET A 67 10.58 8.07 -3.17
N LEU A 68 9.38 7.74 -3.67
CA LEU A 68 9.15 7.32 -5.05
C LEU A 68 9.49 8.41 -6.08
N PHE A 69 9.27 9.68 -5.73
CA PHE A 69 9.58 10.81 -6.61
C PHE A 69 11.08 11.16 -6.64
N ILE A 70 11.82 10.81 -5.59
CA ILE A 70 13.25 11.10 -5.50
C ILE A 70 14.05 9.90 -6.02
N ALA A 71 14.71 10.05 -7.17
CA ALA A 71 15.40 8.95 -7.87
C ALA A 71 16.34 8.12 -6.98
N ARG A 72 17.10 8.75 -6.08
CA ARG A 72 18.04 8.04 -5.18
C ARG A 72 17.34 7.13 -4.15
N THR A 73 16.11 7.45 -3.76
CA THR A 73 15.33 6.71 -2.75
C THR A 73 14.19 5.89 -3.34
N ARG A 74 13.95 5.94 -4.66
CA ARG A 74 12.79 5.31 -5.29
C ARG A 74 12.65 3.82 -4.97
N MET A 75 13.76 3.07 -5.01
CA MET A 75 13.78 1.66 -4.60
C MET A 75 13.31 1.47 -3.15
N LEU A 76 13.75 2.33 -2.22
CA LEU A 76 13.34 2.26 -0.82
C LEU A 76 11.86 2.59 -0.67
N GLY A 77 11.36 3.60 -1.40
CA GLY A 77 9.92 3.90 -1.45
C GLY A 77 9.10 2.70 -1.93
N ALA A 78 9.54 2.05 -3.02
CA ALA A 78 8.86 0.85 -3.52
C ALA A 78 8.91 -0.32 -2.53
N LEU A 79 10.03 -0.52 -1.83
CA LEU A 79 10.13 -1.54 -0.78
C LEU A 79 9.19 -1.25 0.41
N LEU A 80 9.06 0.01 0.82
CA LEU A 80 8.10 0.41 1.85
C LEU A 80 6.64 0.17 1.40
N ALA A 81 6.31 0.49 0.15
CA ALA A 81 5.00 0.18 -0.43
C ALA A 81 4.74 -1.33 -0.45
N ALA A 82 5.72 -2.13 -0.86
CA ALA A 82 5.61 -3.60 -0.84
C ALA A 82 5.43 -4.15 0.58
N ALA A 83 6.19 -3.63 1.55
CA ALA A 83 6.05 -4.03 2.95
C ALA A 83 4.66 -3.69 3.52
N LEU A 84 4.12 -2.53 3.18
CA LEU A 84 2.73 -2.17 3.51
C LEU A 84 1.75 -3.14 2.87
N SER A 85 1.89 -3.46 1.58
CA SER A 85 1.02 -4.45 0.92
C SER A 85 1.08 -5.83 1.58
N VAL A 86 2.26 -6.29 1.99
CA VAL A 86 2.42 -7.55 2.74
C VAL A 86 1.75 -7.46 4.11
N PHE A 87 1.91 -6.35 4.82
CA PHE A 87 1.23 -6.11 6.09
C PHE A 87 -0.30 -6.20 5.96
N TYR A 88 -0.89 -5.57 4.95
CA TYR A 88 -2.34 -5.67 4.69
C TYR A 88 -2.78 -7.07 4.31
N LEU A 89 -2.01 -7.74 3.46
CA LEU A 89 -2.33 -9.11 3.06
C LEU A 89 -2.29 -10.06 4.26
N ALA A 90 -1.31 -9.88 5.15
CA ALA A 90 -1.24 -10.62 6.40
C ALA A 90 -2.46 -10.31 7.28
N LEU A 91 -2.83 -9.03 7.43
CA LEU A 91 -3.99 -8.62 8.23
C LEU A 91 -5.30 -9.22 7.67
N HIS A 92 -5.52 -9.19 6.35
CA HIS A 92 -6.65 -9.83 5.68
C HIS A 92 -6.69 -11.35 5.87
N SER A 93 -5.54 -11.98 6.10
CA SER A 93 -5.42 -13.41 6.38
C SER A 93 -5.74 -13.78 7.83
N THR A 94 -5.98 -12.79 8.70
CA THR A 94 -6.33 -13.00 10.11
C THR A 94 -7.84 -12.88 10.36
N PRO A 95 -8.36 -13.47 11.46
CA PRO A 95 -9.72 -13.22 11.91
C PRO A 95 -9.95 -11.76 12.36
N TRP A 96 -8.89 -10.98 12.53
CA TRP A 96 -8.96 -9.57 12.93
C TRP A 96 -9.32 -8.63 11.79
N LEU A 97 -9.47 -9.12 10.55
CA LEU A 97 -9.97 -8.29 9.44
C LEU A 97 -10.84 -9.13 8.50
N GLY A 98 -10.33 -10.29 8.08
CA GLY A 98 -10.94 -11.14 7.07
C GLY A 98 -10.88 -10.53 5.66
N LEU A 99 -11.47 -11.23 4.69
CA LEU A 99 -11.40 -10.85 3.28
C LEU A 99 -12.39 -9.73 2.92
N ALA A 100 -13.61 -9.82 3.46
CA ALA A 100 -14.70 -8.91 3.14
C ALA A 100 -14.86 -7.84 4.24
N ILE A 101 -14.60 -6.58 3.89
CA ILE A 101 -14.78 -5.44 4.78
C ILE A 101 -16.14 -4.79 4.47
N PRO A 102 -16.99 -4.52 5.47
CA PRO A 102 -18.23 -3.78 5.24
C PRO A 102 -17.97 -2.42 4.60
N SER A 103 -18.94 -1.91 3.83
CA SER A 103 -18.87 -0.54 3.31
C SER A 103 -18.72 0.47 4.46
N HIS A 104 -18.08 1.62 4.18
CA HIS A 104 -17.86 2.65 5.20
C HIS A 104 -19.16 3.09 5.89
N GLU A 105 -20.23 3.27 5.12
CA GLU A 105 -21.54 3.65 5.65
C GLU A 105 -22.10 2.60 6.61
N ALA A 106 -22.07 1.32 6.24
CA ALA A 106 -22.55 0.25 7.10
C ALA A 106 -21.72 0.15 8.39
N LEU A 107 -20.40 0.32 8.30
CA LEU A 107 -19.51 0.32 9.45
C LEU A 107 -19.84 1.46 10.41
N VAL A 108 -19.86 2.70 9.93
CA VAL A 108 -20.07 3.88 10.79
C VAL A 108 -21.46 3.86 11.42
N ASN A 109 -22.50 3.58 10.64
CA ASN A 109 -23.87 3.53 11.14
C ASN A 109 -24.05 2.39 12.14
N GLY A 110 -23.44 1.23 11.87
CA GLY A 110 -23.48 0.07 12.76
C GLY A 110 -22.76 0.30 14.08
N LEU A 111 -21.56 0.89 14.04
CA LEU A 111 -20.81 1.28 15.23
C LEU A 111 -21.58 2.31 16.07
N ALA A 112 -22.16 3.33 15.43
CA ALA A 112 -22.96 4.35 16.11
C ALA A 112 -24.23 3.76 16.77
N ALA A 113 -24.81 2.73 16.17
CA ALA A 113 -25.98 2.02 16.70
C ALA A 113 -25.61 0.92 17.72
N GLY A 114 -24.33 0.73 18.05
CA GLY A 114 -23.88 -0.30 19.01
C GLY A 114 -24.09 -1.73 18.52
N LEU A 115 -24.13 -1.95 17.21
CA LEU A 115 -24.37 -3.26 16.62
C LEU A 115 -23.13 -4.16 16.74
N SER A 116 -23.38 -5.47 16.84
CA SER A 116 -22.35 -6.49 16.77
C SER A 116 -21.75 -6.60 15.36
N ALA A 117 -20.55 -7.18 15.25
CA ALA A 117 -19.90 -7.41 13.96
C ALA A 117 -20.76 -8.23 12.99
N GLU A 118 -21.51 -9.23 13.47
CA GLU A 118 -22.40 -10.02 12.62
C GLU A 118 -23.55 -9.19 12.04
N GLN A 119 -24.14 -8.32 12.86
CA GLN A 119 -25.19 -7.41 12.42
C GLN A 119 -24.67 -6.41 11.37
N ILE A 120 -23.46 -5.86 11.56
CA ILE A 120 -22.82 -4.96 10.60
C ILE A 120 -22.51 -5.69 9.28
N ARG A 121 -22.02 -6.93 9.33
CA ARG A 121 -21.82 -7.76 8.13
C ARG A 121 -23.13 -8.01 7.38
N ALA A 122 -24.26 -8.12 8.08
CA ALA A 122 -25.55 -8.32 7.42
C ALA A 122 -26.07 -7.06 6.70
N MET A 123 -25.60 -5.86 7.09
CA MET A 123 -26.00 -4.58 6.48
C MET A 123 -25.30 -4.28 5.15
N SER A 124 -24.22 -4.99 4.82
CA SER A 124 -23.40 -4.74 3.63
C SER A 124 -22.94 -6.05 3.01
N ARG A 125 -23.04 -6.18 1.69
CA ARG A 125 -22.25 -7.21 0.99
C ARG A 125 -20.81 -6.72 1.05
N GLY A 126 -20.00 -7.32 1.92
CA GLY A 126 -18.63 -6.87 2.14
C GLY A 126 -17.87 -6.71 0.82
N GLU A 127 -17.04 -5.68 0.77
CA GLU A 127 -16.32 -5.26 -0.44
C GLU A 127 -14.90 -5.81 -0.42
N ASP A 128 -14.51 -6.48 -1.50
CA ASP A 128 -13.14 -6.99 -1.69
C ASP A 128 -12.18 -5.92 -2.23
N LEU A 129 -12.65 -4.68 -2.41
CA LEU A 129 -11.90 -3.61 -3.06
C LEU A 129 -10.58 -3.32 -2.34
N HIS A 130 -10.57 -3.33 -1.01
CA HIS A 130 -9.35 -3.09 -0.23
C HIS A 130 -8.28 -4.16 -0.44
N LEU A 131 -8.70 -5.44 -0.52
CA LEU A 131 -7.78 -6.55 -0.80
C LEU A 131 -7.24 -6.46 -2.23
N VAL A 132 -8.12 -6.20 -3.20
CA VAL A 132 -7.72 -6.03 -4.61
C VAL A 132 -6.72 -4.88 -4.75
N MET A 133 -7.00 -3.72 -4.15
CA MET A 133 -6.10 -2.57 -4.22
C MET A 133 -4.77 -2.81 -3.48
N THR A 134 -4.78 -3.59 -2.40
CA THR A 134 -3.56 -4.04 -1.70
C THR A 134 -2.67 -4.87 -2.63
N LEU A 135 -3.27 -5.82 -3.37
CA LEU A 135 -2.57 -6.66 -4.34
C LEU A 135 -2.04 -5.84 -5.52
N VAL A 136 -2.86 -4.96 -6.09
CA VAL A 136 -2.46 -4.06 -7.18
C VAL A 136 -1.28 -3.19 -6.75
N ASN A 137 -1.32 -2.58 -5.56
CA ASN A 137 -0.21 -1.80 -5.02
C ASN A 137 1.06 -2.65 -4.83
N GLY A 138 0.92 -3.88 -4.34
CA GLY A 138 2.06 -4.79 -4.14
C GLY A 138 2.71 -5.20 -5.45
N LEU A 139 1.92 -5.55 -6.47
CA LEU A 139 2.41 -5.86 -7.81
C LEU A 139 3.07 -4.64 -8.46
N MET A 140 2.47 -3.47 -8.31
CA MET A 140 3.02 -2.23 -8.84
C MET A 140 4.34 -1.85 -8.14
N ALA A 141 4.47 -2.08 -6.84
CA ALA A 141 5.73 -1.95 -6.11
C ALA A 141 6.80 -2.91 -6.65
N ALA A 142 6.45 -4.17 -6.95
CA ALA A 142 7.37 -5.12 -7.55
C ALA A 142 7.87 -4.66 -8.94
N VAL A 143 7.00 -4.06 -9.75
CA VAL A 143 7.39 -3.48 -11.05
C VAL A 143 8.39 -2.33 -10.87
N VAL A 144 8.16 -1.42 -9.91
CA VAL A 144 9.11 -0.33 -9.62
C VAL A 144 10.45 -0.89 -9.15
N ILE A 145 10.45 -1.90 -8.28
CA ILE A 145 11.65 -2.58 -7.80
C ILE A 145 12.42 -3.18 -8.97
N ALA A 146 11.76 -3.92 -9.86
CA ALA A 146 12.39 -4.51 -11.03
C ALA A 146 13.00 -3.45 -11.96
N ALA A 147 12.28 -2.36 -12.22
CA ALA A 147 12.76 -1.26 -13.06
C ALA A 147 13.98 -0.55 -12.44
N GLU A 148 13.96 -0.29 -11.13
CA GLU A 148 15.09 0.30 -10.41
C GLU A 148 16.29 -0.63 -10.33
N TYR A 149 16.06 -1.94 -10.18
CA TYR A 149 17.13 -2.94 -10.20
C TYR A 149 17.83 -2.97 -11.56
N ALA A 150 17.07 -3.03 -12.66
CA ALA A 150 17.60 -3.00 -14.02
C ALA A 150 18.44 -1.72 -14.29
N LEU A 151 17.93 -0.55 -13.90
CA LEU A 151 18.66 0.71 -14.04
C LEU A 151 20.00 0.72 -13.29
N ARG A 152 20.00 0.19 -12.06
CA ARG A 152 21.23 0.10 -11.24
C ARG A 152 22.21 -0.89 -11.81
N HIS A 153 21.74 -1.97 -12.41
CA HIS A 153 22.57 -2.96 -13.10
C HIS A 153 23.29 -2.34 -14.31
N GLU A 154 22.54 -1.70 -15.22
CA GLU A 154 23.10 -1.02 -16.40
C GLU A 154 24.14 0.04 -16.01
N ALA A 155 23.87 0.81 -14.95
CA ALA A 155 24.79 1.83 -14.46
C ALA A 155 26.08 1.24 -13.85
N ARG A 156 26.05 -0.01 -13.36
CA ARG A 156 27.24 -0.73 -12.86
C ARG A 156 28.05 -1.29 -14.00
N GLU A 157 27.42 -1.92 -14.99
CA GLU A 157 28.10 -2.45 -16.18
C GLU A 157 28.81 -1.35 -16.97
N ALA A 158 28.17 -0.19 -17.14
CA ALA A 158 28.78 0.96 -17.83
C ALA A 158 30.02 1.52 -17.11
N LYS A 159 30.21 1.20 -15.82
CA LYS A 159 31.36 1.62 -15.02
C LYS A 159 32.48 0.58 -14.95
N GLN A 160 32.24 -0.65 -15.40
CA GLN A 160 33.29 -1.67 -15.42
C GLN A 160 34.25 -1.40 -16.60
N PRO A 161 35.57 -1.36 -16.37
CA PRO A 161 36.53 -1.22 -17.46
C PRO A 161 36.41 -2.44 -18.38
N ARG A 162 36.24 -2.21 -19.69
CA ARG A 162 36.37 -3.28 -20.68
C ARG A 162 37.80 -3.81 -20.59
N THR A 163 37.99 -4.96 -19.97
CA THR A 163 39.20 -5.75 -20.15
C THR A 163 39.23 -6.21 -21.59
N THR A 164 39.81 -5.41 -22.47
CA THR A 164 40.27 -5.85 -23.78
C THR A 164 41.36 -6.88 -23.52
N LEU A 165 40.99 -8.16 -23.64
CA LEU A 165 41.98 -9.24 -23.77
C LEU A 165 42.72 -8.98 -25.08
N VAL A 166 43.87 -8.33 -25.00
CA VAL A 166 44.84 -8.29 -26.09
C VAL A 166 45.51 -9.67 -26.08
N PHE A 167 45.04 -10.56 -26.95
CA PHE A 167 45.79 -11.77 -27.29
C PHE A 167 46.99 -11.32 -28.12
N GLY A 168 48.18 -11.39 -27.50
CA GLY A 168 49.48 -11.25 -28.15
C GLY A 168 50.07 -12.61 -28.50
#